data_AF-A0A1Y1KKA0-F1
#
_entry.id   AF-A0A1Y1KKA0-F1
#
_cell.length_a   1.000
_cell.length_b   1.000
_cell.length_c   1.000
_cell.angle_alpha   90.00
_cell.angle_beta   90.00
_cell.angle_gamma   90.00
#
_symmetry.space_group_name_H-M   'P 1'
#
loop_
_entity.id
_entity.type
_entity.pdbx_description
1 polymer ?
#
loop_
_entity_poly.entity_id
_entity_poly.type
_entity_poly.pdbx_seq_one_letter_code
_entity_poly.pdbx_strand_id
1 'polypeptide(L)'
;MVLIVHGFPNDITALRFEWAWQHPNRSRRLSHLPRKKARETVYDYALRVLAEMFRVGPWLRLPLTIRWLNQEFARDFPSDKLPPFHMPVCYGPVVSKKLKRGSGDHGPNQSSTCVVCSGDIEEKPLVCLSPNCDLVSHIVCLSKSFLEPGEYVPIEGRCPRCNESYLWGDLIRKYRGCYGNTNIVISKDITDDIAMSDSD
;
A
#
# COMPACT_ATOMS: atom_id res chain seq x y z
N MET A 1 -11.56 -13.31 -12.90
CA MET A 1 -10.79 -12.98 -11.68
C MET A 1 -11.63 -12.04 -10.84
N VAL A 2 -11.92 -12.39 -9.58
CA VAL A 2 -12.88 -11.63 -8.73
C VAL A 2 -12.21 -10.61 -7.81
N LEU A 3 -11.00 -10.92 -7.33
CA LEU A 3 -10.19 -10.09 -6.45
C LEU A 3 -8.74 -10.12 -6.91
N ILE A 4 -8.04 -9.00 -6.72
CA ILE A 4 -6.59 -8.93 -6.83
C ILE A 4 -6.00 -8.20 -5.64
N VAL A 5 -4.75 -8.52 -5.35
CA VAL A 5 -3.88 -7.73 -4.48
C VAL A 5 -2.76 -7.15 -5.32
N HIS A 6 -2.53 -5.85 -5.24
CA HIS A 6 -1.48 -5.17 -6.00
C HIS A 6 -0.79 -4.10 -5.14
N GLY A 7 0.21 -3.41 -5.69
CA GLY A 7 1.05 -2.47 -4.93
C GLY A 7 2.32 -3.10 -4.34
N PHE A 8 2.65 -4.34 -4.72
CA PHE A 8 3.88 -5.00 -4.31
C PHE A 8 5.12 -4.20 -4.75
N PRO A 9 6.20 -4.20 -3.94
CA PRO A 9 7.40 -3.44 -4.26
C PRO A 9 8.14 -3.98 -5.48
N ASN A 10 8.02 -5.29 -5.76
CA ASN A 10 8.60 -6.02 -6.89
C ASN A 10 7.90 -7.39 -7.09
N ASP A 11 8.17 -8.03 -8.22
CA ASP A 11 7.57 -9.30 -8.62
C ASP A 11 7.93 -10.46 -7.67
N ILE A 12 9.15 -10.46 -7.11
CA ILE A 12 9.59 -11.48 -6.15
C ILE A 12 8.70 -11.48 -4.90
N THR A 13 8.34 -10.30 -4.39
CA THR A 13 7.47 -10.16 -3.23
C THR A 13 6.05 -10.60 -3.54
N ALA A 14 5.56 -10.28 -4.75
CA ALA A 14 4.25 -10.73 -5.24
C ALA A 14 4.18 -12.26 -5.37
N LEU A 15 5.20 -12.89 -5.96
CA LEU A 15 5.28 -14.35 -6.11
C LEU A 15 5.35 -15.06 -4.75
N ARG A 16 6.10 -14.51 -3.79
CA ARG A 16 6.15 -15.04 -2.42
C ARG A 16 4.80 -14.94 -1.72
N PHE A 17 4.05 -13.86 -1.95
CA PHE A 17 2.69 -13.71 -1.44
C PHE A 17 1.77 -14.75 -2.08
N GLU A 18 1.75 -14.85 -3.41
CA GLU A 18 0.93 -15.80 -4.16
C GLU A 18 1.17 -17.24 -3.69
N TRP A 19 2.44 -17.66 -3.61
CA TRP A 19 2.79 -19.01 -3.18
C TRP A 19 2.31 -19.30 -1.75
N ALA A 20 2.50 -18.36 -0.82
CA ALA A 20 2.05 -18.52 0.56
C ALA A 20 0.52 -18.61 0.65
N TRP A 21 -0.20 -17.88 -0.21
CA TRP A 21 -1.65 -17.92 -0.28
C TRP A 21 -2.18 -19.24 -0.84
N GLN A 22 -1.51 -19.79 -1.86
CA GLN A 22 -1.83 -21.10 -2.45
C GLN A 22 -1.46 -22.27 -1.51
N HIS A 23 -0.44 -22.10 -0.67
CA HIS A 23 0.11 -23.16 0.19
C HIS A 23 0.24 -22.74 1.66
N PRO A 24 -0.85 -22.34 2.34
CA PRO A 24 -0.79 -21.78 3.70
C PRO A 24 -0.21 -22.75 4.72
N ASN A 25 -0.50 -24.04 4.62
CA ASN A 25 0.01 -25.08 5.51
C ASN A 25 1.50 -25.39 5.34
N ARG A 26 2.11 -25.02 4.20
CA ARG A 26 3.55 -25.16 3.94
C ARG A 26 4.30 -23.86 4.23
N SER A 27 3.59 -22.74 4.23
CA SER A 27 4.16 -21.44 4.57
C SER A 27 4.45 -21.37 6.06
N ARG A 28 5.72 -21.15 6.42
CA ARG A 28 6.15 -20.96 7.82
C ARG A 28 5.39 -19.84 8.55
N ARG A 29 4.88 -18.85 7.81
CA ARG A 29 4.15 -17.70 8.36
C ARG A 29 2.65 -17.94 8.54
N LEU A 30 2.12 -19.05 8.00
CA LEU A 30 0.69 -19.36 7.99
C LEU A 30 0.41 -20.78 8.50
N SER A 31 1.42 -21.52 8.96
CA SER A 31 1.28 -22.90 9.43
C SER A 31 0.41 -23.03 10.69
N HIS A 32 0.23 -21.93 11.43
CA HIS A 32 -0.69 -21.84 12.57
C HIS A 32 -2.16 -21.79 12.15
N LEU A 33 -2.46 -21.47 10.89
CA LEU A 33 -3.84 -21.35 10.43
C LEU A 33 -4.52 -22.73 10.37
N PRO A 34 -5.77 -22.82 10.85
CA PRO A 34 -6.53 -24.04 10.71
C PRO A 34 -6.81 -24.32 9.23
N ARG A 35 -6.68 -25.60 8.86
CA ARG A 35 -7.03 -26.10 7.53
C ARG A 35 -8.48 -25.78 7.18
N LYS A 36 -8.78 -25.85 5.88
CA LYS A 36 -10.14 -25.67 5.36
C LYS A 36 -11.13 -26.59 6.08
N LYS A 37 -12.25 -26.03 6.54
CA LYS A 37 -13.33 -26.82 7.16
C LYS A 37 -14.13 -27.57 6.09
N ALA A 38 -14.77 -28.68 6.44
CA ALA A 38 -15.55 -29.47 5.48
C ALA A 38 -16.65 -28.63 4.80
N ARG A 39 -17.40 -27.86 5.59
CA ARG A 39 -18.49 -26.97 5.14
C ARG A 39 -18.05 -25.62 4.55
N GLU A 40 -16.78 -25.27 4.63
CA GLU A 40 -16.23 -24.01 4.12
C GLU A 40 -15.99 -24.14 2.61
N THR A 41 -16.34 -23.14 1.82
CA THR A 41 -16.01 -23.15 0.39
C THR A 41 -14.51 -22.91 0.18
N VAL A 42 -13.98 -23.26 -0.99
CA VAL A 42 -12.58 -22.91 -1.32
C VAL A 42 -12.39 -21.39 -1.36
N TYR A 43 -13.43 -20.68 -1.79
CA TYR A 43 -13.45 -19.22 -1.86
C TYR A 43 -13.36 -18.56 -0.48
N ASP A 44 -14.23 -18.96 0.45
CA ASP A 44 -14.23 -18.43 1.82
C ASP A 44 -12.93 -18.78 2.56
N TYR A 45 -12.41 -19.99 2.32
CA TYR A 45 -11.11 -20.39 2.84
C TYR A 45 -9.98 -19.49 2.33
N ALA A 46 -9.95 -19.22 1.01
CA ALA A 46 -8.94 -18.34 0.42
C ALA A 46 -9.02 -16.93 1.00
N LEU A 47 -10.23 -16.37 1.17
CA LEU A 47 -10.40 -15.05 1.79
C LEU A 47 -9.98 -15.03 3.26
N ARG A 48 -10.28 -16.10 4.01
CA ARG A 48 -9.83 -16.24 5.41
C ARG A 48 -8.31 -16.27 5.52
N VAL A 49 -7.63 -17.00 4.63
CA VAL A 49 -6.16 -17.02 4.59
C VAL A 49 -5.62 -15.65 4.20
N LEU A 50 -6.24 -14.99 3.21
CA LEU A 50 -5.86 -13.67 2.75
C LEU A 50 -5.95 -12.62 3.86
N ALA A 51 -7.03 -12.64 4.65
CA ALA A 51 -7.23 -11.76 5.80
C ALA A 51 -6.11 -11.92 6.84
N GLU A 52 -5.63 -13.14 7.08
CA GLU A 52 -4.48 -13.38 7.95
C GLU A 52 -3.18 -12.85 7.35
N MET A 53 -2.97 -13.04 6.04
CA MET A 53 -1.74 -12.60 5.37
C MET A 53 -1.53 -11.09 5.51
N PHE A 54 -2.57 -10.27 5.47
CA PHE A 54 -2.43 -8.82 5.68
C PHE A 54 -2.02 -8.43 7.10
N ARG A 55 -2.08 -9.37 8.06
CA ARG A 55 -1.85 -9.10 9.49
C ARG A 55 -0.56 -9.72 10.01
N VAL A 56 0.12 -10.52 9.18
CA VAL A 56 1.39 -11.15 9.55
C VAL A 56 2.52 -10.65 8.66
N GLY A 57 3.73 -10.63 9.23
CA GLY A 57 4.92 -10.38 8.43
C GLY A 57 5.10 -11.47 7.36
N PRO A 58 5.71 -11.13 6.21
CA PRO A 58 6.33 -9.85 5.89
C PRO A 58 5.38 -8.84 5.22
N TRP A 59 4.09 -9.16 5.10
CA TRP A 59 3.17 -8.41 4.24
C TRP A 59 2.47 -7.25 4.96
N LEU A 60 2.29 -7.37 6.29
CA LEU A 60 1.65 -6.39 7.17
C LEU A 60 2.03 -4.92 6.93
N ARG A 61 3.25 -4.62 6.51
CA ARG A 61 3.74 -3.23 6.35
C ARG A 61 3.89 -2.81 4.89
N LEU A 62 3.51 -3.68 3.96
CA LEU A 62 3.57 -3.37 2.54
C LEU A 62 2.38 -2.48 2.15
N PRO A 63 2.57 -1.48 1.27
CA PRO A 63 1.50 -0.59 0.84
C PRO A 63 0.59 -1.26 -0.22
N LEU A 64 0.03 -2.41 0.13
CA LEU A 64 -0.81 -3.22 -0.76
C LEU A 64 -2.21 -2.61 -0.90
N THR A 65 -2.87 -2.95 -1.99
CA THR A 65 -4.27 -2.59 -2.24
C THR A 65 -5.04 -3.84 -2.59
N ILE A 66 -6.16 -4.04 -1.91
CA ILE A 66 -7.12 -5.11 -2.20
C ILE A 66 -8.13 -4.54 -3.19
N ARG A 67 -8.32 -5.18 -4.34
CA ARG A 67 -9.27 -4.69 -5.35
C ARG A 67 -10.23 -5.78 -5.78
N TRP A 68 -11.51 -5.55 -5.53
CA TRP A 68 -12.62 -6.34 -6.06
C TRP A 68 -12.89 -5.93 -7.50
N LEU A 69 -12.73 -6.87 -8.43
CA LEU A 69 -12.98 -6.67 -9.86
C LEU A 69 -14.42 -6.99 -10.26
N ASN A 70 -15.09 -7.84 -9.47
CA ASN A 70 -16.52 -8.13 -9.61
C ASN A 70 -17.18 -8.05 -8.22
N GLN A 71 -18.11 -7.11 -8.07
CA GLN A 71 -18.83 -6.79 -6.84
C GLN A 71 -19.80 -7.90 -6.41
N GLU A 72 -20.32 -8.70 -7.34
CA GLU A 72 -21.22 -9.83 -7.04
C GLU A 72 -20.54 -10.86 -6.12
N PHE A 73 -19.22 -10.95 -6.18
CA PHE A 73 -18.42 -11.86 -5.37
C PHE A 73 -17.77 -11.18 -4.18
N ALA A 74 -17.88 -9.85 -4.04
CA ALA A 74 -17.26 -9.14 -2.93
C ALA A 74 -17.84 -9.65 -1.60
N ARG A 75 -16.94 -9.85 -0.63
CA ARG A 75 -17.28 -10.27 0.73
C ARG A 75 -16.62 -9.30 1.70
N ASP A 76 -17.30 -9.04 2.79
CA ASP A 76 -16.71 -8.31 3.90
C ASP A 76 -15.67 -9.18 4.60
N PHE A 77 -14.57 -8.55 5.00
CA PHE A 77 -13.63 -9.18 5.91
C PHE A 77 -14.27 -9.28 7.30
N PRO A 78 -13.99 -10.35 8.07
CA PRO A 78 -14.43 -10.43 9.46
C PRO A 78 -14.01 -9.19 10.24
N SER A 79 -14.86 -8.69 11.13
CA SER A 79 -14.61 -7.46 11.90
C SER A 79 -13.33 -7.54 12.76
N ASP A 80 -12.95 -8.74 13.21
CA ASP A 80 -11.71 -9.01 13.94
C ASP A 80 -10.47 -9.15 13.04
N LYS A 81 -10.67 -9.24 11.71
CA LYS A 81 -9.63 -9.50 10.70
C LYS A 81 -9.70 -8.55 9.51
N LEU A 82 -10.02 -7.30 9.77
CA LEU A 82 -9.94 -6.25 8.74
C LEU A 82 -8.49 -6.09 8.25
N PRO A 83 -8.30 -5.74 6.97
CA PRO A 83 -7.01 -5.27 6.47
C PRO A 83 -6.49 -4.07 7.29
N PRO A 84 -5.16 -3.92 7.44
CA PRO A 84 -4.59 -2.72 8.06
C PRO A 84 -5.05 -1.44 7.38
N PHE A 85 -5.15 -0.34 8.13
CA PHE A 85 -5.68 0.94 7.63
C PHE A 85 -4.95 1.50 6.39
N HIS A 86 -3.66 1.18 6.25
CA HIS A 86 -2.84 1.62 5.11
C HIS A 86 -2.99 0.72 3.86
N MET A 87 -3.80 -0.33 3.93
CA MET A 87 -4.13 -1.23 2.81
C MET A 87 -5.59 -1.02 2.37
N PRO A 88 -5.85 -0.11 1.42
CA PRO A 88 -7.21 0.19 1.01
C PRO A 88 -7.87 -0.99 0.29
N VAL A 89 -9.17 -1.15 0.54
CA VAL A 89 -10.07 -2.00 -0.26
C VAL A 89 -10.71 -1.11 -1.32
N CYS A 90 -10.61 -1.51 -2.59
CA CYS A 90 -11.12 -0.78 -3.74
C CYS A 90 -12.00 -1.67 -4.60
N TYR A 91 -12.82 -1.04 -5.45
CA TYR A 91 -13.74 -1.74 -6.35
C TYR A 91 -13.52 -1.29 -7.80
N GLY A 92 -13.91 -2.16 -8.74
CA GLY A 92 -13.85 -1.90 -10.17
C GLY A 92 -12.53 -2.29 -10.84
N PRO A 93 -12.44 -2.12 -12.18
CA PRO A 93 -11.37 -2.66 -12.99
C PRO A 93 -10.00 -2.05 -12.69
N VAL A 94 -8.94 -2.73 -13.14
CA VAL A 94 -7.58 -2.16 -13.15
C VAL A 94 -7.39 -1.33 -14.40
N VAL A 95 -6.99 -0.07 -14.22
CA VAL A 95 -6.62 0.81 -15.33
C VAL A 95 -5.11 0.85 -15.46
N SER A 96 -4.59 0.22 -16.52
CA SER A 96 -3.18 0.34 -16.89
C SER A 96 -2.92 1.71 -17.49
N LYS A 97 -2.38 2.64 -16.70
CA LYS A 97 -1.86 3.90 -17.22
C LYS A 97 -0.42 3.69 -17.64
N LYS A 98 -0.12 3.86 -18.94
CA LYS A 98 1.27 4.00 -19.38
C LYS A 98 1.82 5.24 -18.71
N LEU A 99 2.77 5.05 -17.81
CA LEU A 99 3.55 6.17 -17.30
C LEU A 99 4.22 6.78 -18.53
N LYS A 100 3.90 8.05 -18.83
CA LYS A 100 4.81 8.83 -19.67
C LYS A 100 6.12 8.77 -18.92
N ARG A 101 7.13 8.11 -19.52
CA ARG A 101 8.51 8.36 -19.11
C ARG A 101 8.60 9.87 -19.19
N GLY A 102 8.66 10.54 -18.03
CA GLY A 102 9.09 11.92 -18.04
C GLY A 102 10.34 11.88 -18.89
N SER A 103 10.32 12.60 -20.02
CA SER A 103 11.55 13.04 -20.64
C SER A 103 12.39 13.48 -19.46
N GLY A 104 13.50 12.79 -19.23
CA GLY A 104 14.55 13.30 -18.37
C GLY A 104 15.05 14.56 -19.05
N ASP A 105 14.25 15.63 -19.03
CA ASP A 105 14.72 16.98 -19.17
C ASP A 105 15.25 17.36 -17.79
N HIS A 106 16.25 16.59 -17.35
CA HIS A 106 17.28 17.12 -16.51
C HIS A 106 18.11 17.97 -17.47
N GLY A 107 17.67 19.22 -17.66
CA GLY A 107 18.61 20.30 -17.89
C GLY A 107 19.75 20.18 -16.85
N PRO A 108 20.97 20.60 -17.21
CA PRO A 108 22.18 20.22 -16.49
C PRO A 108 22.09 20.61 -15.01
N ASN A 109 22.36 19.65 -14.11
CA ASN A 109 22.68 19.83 -12.69
C ASN A 109 21.76 20.76 -11.87
N GLN A 110 20.56 20.30 -11.51
CA GLN A 110 19.92 20.78 -10.28
C GLN A 110 20.28 19.84 -9.14
N SER A 111 21.45 20.03 -8.52
CA SER A 111 21.76 19.41 -7.24
C SER A 111 20.70 19.85 -6.23
N SER A 112 20.01 18.88 -5.63
CA SER A 112 19.07 19.14 -4.56
C SER A 112 19.71 18.74 -3.24
N THR A 113 19.52 19.52 -2.19
CA THR A 113 20.02 19.21 -0.85
C THR A 113 18.92 18.56 -0.02
N CYS A 114 19.25 17.45 0.63
CA CYS A 114 18.32 16.74 1.51
C CYS A 114 18.07 17.54 2.79
N VAL A 115 16.81 17.82 3.12
CA VAL A 115 16.46 18.58 4.32
C VAL A 115 16.78 17.85 5.64
N VAL A 116 16.98 16.52 5.59
CA VAL A 116 17.15 15.69 6.78
C VAL A 116 18.63 15.55 7.17
N CYS A 117 19.51 15.32 6.20
CA CYS A 117 20.94 15.13 6.45
C CYS A 117 21.83 16.26 5.91
N SER A 118 21.24 17.25 5.23
CA SER A 118 21.94 18.35 4.57
C SER A 118 22.94 17.94 3.48
N GLY A 119 22.95 16.66 3.08
CA GLY A 119 23.78 16.16 1.99
C GLY A 119 23.12 16.31 0.63
N ASP A 120 23.95 16.26 -0.42
CA ASP A 120 23.49 16.32 -1.81
C ASP A 120 22.74 15.05 -2.21
N ILE A 121 21.74 15.22 -3.08
CA ILE A 121 20.95 14.14 -3.65
C ILE A 121 21.42 13.93 -5.09
N GLU A 122 22.12 12.82 -5.32
CA GLU A 122 22.61 12.41 -6.64
C GLU A 122 21.51 11.74 -7.49
N GLU A 123 20.60 11.02 -6.82
CA GLU A 123 19.50 10.31 -7.46
C GLU A 123 18.21 11.16 -7.51
N LYS A 124 17.11 10.53 -7.93
CA LYS A 124 15.80 11.16 -7.87
C LYS A 124 15.45 11.49 -6.40
N PRO A 125 15.05 12.73 -6.07
CA PRO A 125 14.61 13.08 -4.72
C PRO A 125 13.22 12.52 -4.41
N LEU A 126 12.97 12.25 -3.12
CA LEU A 126 11.63 12.04 -2.60
C LEU A 126 11.06 13.39 -2.12
N VAL A 127 9.86 13.71 -2.60
CA VAL A 127 9.14 14.95 -2.30
C VAL A 127 7.83 14.69 -1.57
N CYS A 128 7.37 15.66 -0.79
CA CYS A 128 6.09 15.60 -0.08
C CYS A 128 4.90 15.47 -1.05
N LEU A 129 3.78 14.91 -0.58
CA LEU A 129 2.53 14.83 -1.37
C LEU A 129 1.88 16.20 -1.56
N SER A 130 1.88 17.05 -0.52
CA SER A 130 1.29 18.40 -0.59
C SER A 130 1.96 19.26 -1.67
N PRO A 131 1.18 19.93 -2.54
CA PRO A 131 1.71 20.81 -3.59
C PRO A 131 2.37 22.08 -3.04
N ASN A 132 2.00 22.49 -1.82
CA ASN A 132 2.52 23.69 -1.16
C ASN A 132 3.70 23.40 -0.22
N CYS A 133 4.26 22.19 -0.29
CA CYS A 133 5.38 21.77 0.55
C CYS A 133 6.64 21.60 -0.28
N ASP A 134 7.73 22.20 0.18
CA ASP A 134 9.05 22.20 -0.46
C ASP A 134 9.98 21.09 0.06
N LEU A 135 9.42 20.06 0.70
CA LEU A 135 10.20 18.92 1.19
C LEU A 135 10.95 18.26 0.04
N VAL A 136 12.27 18.20 0.17
CA VAL A 136 13.17 17.44 -0.69
C VAL A 136 14.10 16.61 0.20
N SER A 137 14.17 15.30 -0.03
CA SER A 137 14.93 14.37 0.82
C SER A 137 15.42 13.14 0.07
N HIS A 138 16.47 12.49 0.58
CA HIS A 138 16.76 11.11 0.22
C HIS A 138 15.64 10.20 0.72
N ILE A 139 15.27 9.19 -0.08
CA ILE A 139 14.30 8.17 0.32
C ILE A 139 14.67 7.49 1.65
N VAL A 140 15.95 7.18 1.85
CA VAL A 140 16.43 6.52 3.07
C VAL A 140 16.34 7.44 4.28
N CYS A 141 16.63 8.74 4.11
CA CYS A 141 16.57 9.71 5.20
C CYS A 141 15.14 9.90 5.69
N LEU A 142 14.17 10.11 4.78
CA LEU A 142 12.78 10.25 5.17
C LEU A 142 12.20 8.95 5.72
N SER A 143 12.58 7.79 5.14
CA SER A 143 12.20 6.48 5.65
C SER A 143 12.61 6.34 7.12
N LYS A 144 13.89 6.62 7.45
CA LYS A 144 14.41 6.55 8.83
C LYS A 144 13.64 7.45 9.80
N SER A 145 13.21 8.64 9.38
CA SER A 145 12.40 9.51 10.25
C SER A 145 10.98 8.99 10.49
N PHE A 146 10.46 8.10 9.64
CA PHE A 146 9.12 7.53 9.76
C PHE A 146 9.14 6.11 10.37
N LEU A 147 10.31 5.50 10.51
CA LEU A 147 10.43 4.12 10.97
C LEU A 147 10.20 3.99 12.47
N GLU A 148 9.36 3.03 12.82
CA GLU A 148 9.25 2.53 14.19
C GLU A 148 10.48 1.69 14.55
N PRO A 149 10.95 1.70 15.82
CA PRO A 149 12.09 0.88 16.23
C PRO A 149 11.88 -0.61 15.94
N GLY A 150 12.87 -1.24 15.29
CA GLY A 150 12.82 -2.66 14.93
C GLY A 150 12.14 -2.97 13.59
N GLU A 151 11.63 -1.96 12.90
CA GLU A 151 10.94 -2.12 11.61
C GLU A 151 11.80 -1.67 10.42
N TYR A 152 11.44 -2.13 9.23
CA TYR A 152 12.19 -1.88 8.00
C TYR A 152 11.44 -1.05 6.95
N VAL A 153 10.10 -1.03 7.03
CA VAL A 153 9.23 -0.30 6.10
C VAL A 153 8.31 0.60 6.91
N PRO A 154 8.34 1.92 6.72
CA PRO A 154 7.37 2.80 7.37
C PRO A 154 5.95 2.52 6.87
N ILE A 155 4.97 2.69 7.74
CA ILE A 155 3.55 2.66 7.36
C ILE A 155 3.10 4.09 7.05
N GLU A 156 3.36 5.01 7.98
CA GLU A 156 3.05 6.43 7.87
C GLU A 156 4.12 7.25 8.60
N GLY A 157 4.10 8.57 8.39
CA GLY A 157 4.89 9.48 9.19
C GLY A 157 4.63 10.94 8.86
N ARG A 158 5.18 11.81 9.71
CA ARG A 158 4.95 13.25 9.68
C ARG A 158 6.02 13.96 8.87
N CYS A 159 5.61 14.72 7.86
CA CYS A 159 6.52 15.49 7.03
C CYS A 159 7.29 16.52 7.89
N PRO A 160 8.63 16.58 7.85
CA PRO A 160 9.40 17.52 8.66
C PRO A 160 9.30 18.98 8.20
N ARG A 161 8.61 19.27 7.09
CA ARG A 161 8.40 20.63 6.55
C ARG A 161 7.00 21.15 6.78
N CYS A 162 5.97 20.47 6.25
CA CYS A 162 4.58 20.90 6.40
C CYS A 162 3.89 20.34 7.64
N ASN A 163 4.53 19.42 8.37
CA ASN A 163 3.98 18.82 9.60
C ASN A 163 2.68 18.00 9.40
N GLU A 164 2.34 17.70 8.15
CA GLU A 164 1.22 16.82 7.80
C GLU A 164 1.64 15.35 7.82
N SER A 165 0.68 14.45 8.08
CA SER A 165 0.91 13.00 8.11
C SER A 165 0.59 12.37 6.76
N TYR A 166 1.45 11.47 6.30
CA TYR A 166 1.28 10.78 5.02
C TYR A 166 1.58 9.28 5.16
N LEU A 167 0.82 8.47 4.41
CA LEU A 167 1.16 7.07 4.23
C LEU A 167 2.44 6.95 3.39
N TRP A 168 3.36 6.10 3.84
CA TRP A 168 4.61 5.83 3.14
C TRP A 168 4.36 5.28 1.73
N GLY A 169 3.35 4.41 1.60
CA GLY A 169 2.95 3.84 0.31
C GLY A 169 2.66 4.87 -0.76
N ASP A 170 2.07 6.00 -0.38
CA ASP A 170 1.66 7.03 -1.31
C ASP A 170 2.81 7.96 -1.68
N LEU A 171 3.71 8.24 -0.73
CA LEU A 171 4.99 8.89 -1.04
C LEU A 171 5.79 8.06 -2.07
N ILE A 172 5.88 6.74 -1.88
CA ILE A 172 6.58 5.84 -2.82
C ILE A 172 5.88 5.74 -4.16
N ARG A 173 4.54 5.68 -4.18
CA ARG A 173 3.76 5.71 -5.43
C ARG A 173 4.00 7.03 -6.18
N LYS A 174 4.12 8.18 -5.50
CA LYS A 174 4.44 9.48 -6.13
C LYS A 174 5.87 9.47 -6.67
N TYR A 175 6.81 8.99 -5.87
CA TYR A 175 8.19 8.81 -6.25
C TYR A 175 8.35 7.92 -7.50
N ARG A 176 7.56 6.86 -7.64
CA ARG A 176 7.53 5.98 -8.83
C ARG A 176 6.76 6.56 -10.03
N GLY A 177 6.12 7.72 -9.87
CA GLY A 177 5.38 8.40 -10.94
C GLY A 177 3.91 7.98 -11.07
N CYS A 178 3.38 7.16 -10.18
CA CYS A 178 2.01 6.64 -10.26
C CYS A 178 0.92 7.71 -10.04
N TYR A 179 1.24 8.84 -9.39
CA TYR A 179 0.32 9.98 -9.19
C TYR A 179 0.35 11.03 -10.30
N GLY A 180 1.02 10.77 -11.42
CA GLY A 180 1.23 11.77 -12.46
C GLY A 180 -0.02 12.37 -13.12
N ASN A 181 -1.26 12.04 -12.70
CA ASN A 181 -2.50 12.67 -13.17
C ASN A 181 -3.77 12.38 -12.32
N THR A 182 -3.66 12.09 -11.01
CA THR A 182 -4.86 11.80 -10.20
C THR A 182 -4.75 12.39 -8.80
N ASN A 183 -5.64 13.35 -8.52
CA ASN A 183 -6.15 13.64 -7.19
C ASN A 183 -6.74 12.36 -6.60
N ILE A 184 -5.91 11.49 -6.04
CA ILE A 184 -6.42 10.54 -5.05
C ILE A 184 -6.54 11.37 -3.78
N VAL A 185 -7.71 11.98 -3.61
CA VAL A 185 -8.15 12.39 -2.29
C VAL A 185 -8.25 11.10 -1.52
N ILE A 186 -7.27 10.83 -0.66
CA ILE A 186 -7.40 9.83 0.37
C ILE A 186 -8.30 10.51 1.38
N SER A 187 -9.62 10.31 1.21
CA SER A 187 -10.58 10.72 2.21
C SER A 187 -10.22 9.99 3.50
N LYS A 188 -9.95 10.76 4.55
CA LYS A 188 -9.73 10.26 5.90
C LYS A 188 -11.03 9.76 6.54
N ASP A 189 -12.14 9.87 5.83
CA ASP A 189 -13.49 9.60 6.31
C ASP A 189 -14.11 8.49 5.46
N ILE A 190 -13.91 7.24 5.88
CA ILE A 190 -14.85 6.15 5.61
C ILE A 190 -15.13 5.51 6.97
N THR A 191 -15.85 6.24 7.81
CA THR A 191 -16.50 5.66 9.00
C THR A 191 -18.00 5.92 9.03
N ASP A 192 -18.55 6.82 8.20
CA ASP A 192 -19.91 7.33 8.48
C ASP A 192 -21.00 7.00 7.44
N ASP A 193 -20.69 6.37 6.30
CA ASP A 193 -21.71 6.11 5.24
C ASP A 193 -22.28 4.67 5.20
N ILE A 194 -22.19 3.89 6.28
CA ILE A 194 -22.85 2.56 6.39
C ILE A 194 -24.12 2.60 7.27
N ALA A 195 -24.58 3.79 7.67
CA ALA A 195 -25.92 3.93 8.25
C ALA A 195 -26.81 4.69 7.25
N MET A 196 -27.99 4.12 6.97
CA MET A 196 -29.10 4.68 6.18
C MET A 196 -29.17 4.24 4.71
N SER A 197 -29.67 3.02 4.50
CA SER A 197 -30.85 2.80 3.62
C SER A 197 -31.41 1.38 3.78
N ASP A 198 -31.93 1.09 4.98
CA ASP A 198 -33.12 0.23 5.10
C ASP A 198 -34.31 1.19 5.12
N SER A 199 -35.11 1.23 4.05
CA SER A 199 -36.53 1.62 3.98
C SER A 199 -36.92 1.82 2.51
N ASP A 200 -37.46 0.78 1.89
CA ASP A 200 -38.78 0.74 1.21
C ASP A 200 -38.87 -0.47 0.24
#